data_AF-A0A538C4A5-F1
#
_entry.id   AF-A0A538C4A5-F1
#
_cell.length_a   1.000
_cell.length_b   1.000
_cell.length_c   1.000
_cell.angle_alpha   90.00
_cell.angle_beta   90.00
_cell.angle_gamma   90.00
#
_symmetry.space_group_name_H-M   'P 1'
#
loop_
_entity.id
_entity.type
_entity.pdbx_description
1 polymer ?
#
loop_
_entity_poly.entity_id
_entity_poly.type
_entity_poly.pdbx_seq_one_letter_code
_entity_poly.pdbx_strand_id
1 'polypeptide(L)'
;MRLYLRNDAINNYGAMAKETTGTISNVWTWFDQEYGSCNCPPEKLTITRLRVTRVKDDQATVDLLASLRGEDHVTRFSGPMILVKRPTGWLVQDYRRNGEDFARLIVPLTGTTTVAGVRVNILGIGYQGDGSGTLFYEIADLRSAPIRIEKIALRDGGKMFWATSWGSESARMVDAGSVATRGFDWLRPTPLPKENPDHLEIVVKDLGSGRQFNLTLSMKSA
;
A
#
# COMPACT_ATOMS: atom_id res chain seq x y z
N MET A 1 -7.83 -17.25 6.56
CA MET A 1 -8.75 -16.29 7.24
C MET A 1 -8.49 -16.09 8.74
N ARG A 2 -8.71 -17.06 9.63
CA ARG A 2 -8.50 -16.81 11.08
C ARG A 2 -7.07 -16.40 11.40
N LEU A 3 -6.09 -16.98 10.70
CA LEU A 3 -4.69 -16.58 10.77
C LEU A 3 -4.49 -15.14 10.30
N TYR A 4 -5.04 -14.75 9.15
CA TYR A 4 -5.06 -13.36 8.69
C TYR A 4 -5.54 -12.37 9.79
N LEU A 5 -6.70 -12.61 10.42
CA LEU A 5 -7.22 -11.72 11.47
C LEU A 5 -6.35 -11.71 12.74
N ARG A 6 -5.68 -12.83 13.07
CA ARG A 6 -4.73 -12.89 14.19
C ARG A 6 -3.45 -12.12 13.89
N ASN A 7 -2.97 -12.19 12.65
CA ASN A 7 -1.80 -11.45 12.22
C ASN A 7 -2.08 -9.94 12.20
N ASP A 8 -3.29 -9.52 11.81
CA ASP A 8 -3.76 -8.12 11.91
C ASP A 8 -3.75 -7.65 13.38
N ALA A 9 -4.25 -8.47 14.31
CA ALA A 9 -4.27 -8.17 15.75
C ALA A 9 -2.89 -7.88 16.37
N ILE A 10 -1.83 -8.39 15.77
CA ILE A 10 -0.44 -8.19 16.22
C ILE A 10 0.38 -7.36 15.22
N ASN A 11 -0.29 -6.74 14.23
CA ASN A 11 0.33 -5.94 13.17
C ASN A 11 1.49 -6.66 12.45
N ASN A 12 1.38 -7.98 12.25
CA ASN A 12 2.38 -8.78 11.54
C ASN A 12 2.06 -8.79 10.04
N TYR A 13 2.43 -7.70 9.37
CA TYR A 13 2.13 -7.46 7.96
C TYR A 13 2.79 -8.52 7.04
N GLY A 14 4.02 -8.95 7.33
CA GLY A 14 4.68 -10.02 6.59
C GLY A 14 3.93 -11.36 6.65
N ALA A 15 3.33 -11.69 7.80
CA ALA A 15 2.46 -12.86 7.92
C ALA A 15 1.09 -12.63 7.28
N MET A 16 0.52 -11.42 7.33
CA MET A 16 -0.71 -11.09 6.60
C MET A 16 -0.54 -11.24 5.09
N ALA A 17 0.61 -10.82 4.54
CA ALA A 17 0.93 -10.96 3.11
C ALA A 17 0.86 -12.43 2.65
N LYS A 18 1.33 -13.37 3.48
CA LYS A 18 1.29 -14.82 3.21
C LYS A 18 -0.11 -15.44 3.32
N GLU A 19 -1.00 -14.82 4.07
CA GLU A 19 -2.38 -15.27 4.29
C GLU A 19 -3.39 -14.64 3.31
N THR A 20 -2.90 -13.85 2.34
CA THR A 20 -3.70 -13.09 1.40
C THR A 20 -3.32 -13.35 -0.05
N THR A 21 -4.20 -12.98 -0.96
CA THR A 21 -3.98 -13.01 -2.41
C THR A 21 -4.61 -11.79 -3.07
N GLY A 22 -4.18 -11.49 -4.30
CA GLY A 22 -4.55 -10.27 -5.00
C GLY A 22 -3.66 -9.08 -4.65
N THR A 23 -4.12 -7.88 -4.97
CA THR A 23 -3.39 -6.63 -4.78
C THR A 23 -3.05 -6.39 -3.30
N ILE A 24 -3.91 -6.82 -2.39
CA ILE A 24 -3.71 -6.62 -0.95
C ILE A 24 -2.44 -7.31 -0.40
N SER A 25 -2.00 -8.42 -1.00
CA SER A 25 -0.78 -9.13 -0.58
C SER A 25 0.47 -8.26 -0.79
N ASN A 26 0.52 -7.50 -1.89
CA ASN A 26 1.59 -6.54 -2.16
C ASN A 26 1.55 -5.38 -1.16
N VAL A 27 0.36 -4.89 -0.80
CA VAL A 27 0.21 -3.81 0.19
C VAL A 27 0.75 -4.22 1.56
N TRP A 28 0.44 -5.42 2.03
CA TRP A 28 1.00 -5.91 3.28
C TRP A 28 2.51 -6.10 3.23
N THR A 29 3.05 -6.51 2.09
CA THR A 29 4.49 -6.54 1.89
C THR A 29 5.11 -5.15 2.02
N TRP A 30 4.45 -4.11 1.49
CA TRP A 30 4.92 -2.72 1.63
C TRP A 30 4.82 -2.19 3.06
N PHE A 31 3.72 -2.49 3.76
CA PHE A 31 3.59 -2.12 5.18
C PHE A 31 4.61 -2.84 6.05
N ASP A 32 4.91 -4.11 5.78
CA ASP A 32 5.97 -4.84 6.50
C ASP A 32 7.35 -4.22 6.26
N GLN A 33 7.64 -3.79 5.03
CA GLN A 33 8.91 -3.13 4.70
C GLN A 33 9.06 -1.75 5.38
N GLU A 34 7.98 -0.96 5.41
CA GLU A 34 8.02 0.41 5.93
C GLU A 34 7.96 0.43 7.47
N TYR A 35 7.04 -0.34 8.05
CA TYR A 35 6.76 -0.27 9.49
C TYR A 35 7.41 -1.40 10.28
N GLY A 36 7.86 -2.44 9.60
CA GLY A 36 8.09 -3.73 10.25
C GLY A 36 6.79 -4.29 10.83
N SER A 37 6.88 -5.50 11.38
CA SER A 37 5.91 -5.93 12.37
C SER A 37 6.14 -5.08 13.64
N CYS A 38 5.19 -4.23 14.04
CA CYS A 38 5.38 -3.38 15.22
C CYS A 38 5.26 -4.18 16.52
N ASN A 39 5.94 -3.73 17.59
CA ASN A 39 5.72 -4.20 18.96
C ASN A 39 4.47 -3.55 19.61
N CYS A 40 3.46 -3.21 18.81
CA CYS A 40 2.24 -2.63 19.33
C CYS A 40 1.56 -3.64 20.28
N PRO A 41 0.89 -3.19 21.35
CA PRO A 41 0.14 -4.08 22.21
C PRO A 41 -0.82 -4.93 21.37
N PRO A 42 -0.84 -6.27 21.54
CA PRO A 42 -1.70 -7.12 20.75
C PRO A 42 -3.17 -6.80 21.05
N GLU A 43 -3.97 -6.63 20.00
CA GLU A 43 -5.40 -6.40 20.14
C GLU A 43 -6.15 -7.71 20.41
N LYS A 44 -7.25 -7.62 21.16
CA LYS A 44 -8.10 -8.79 21.42
C LYS A 44 -9.04 -9.05 20.25
N LEU A 45 -8.80 -10.14 19.51
CA LEU A 45 -9.69 -10.62 18.46
C LEU A 45 -10.95 -11.31 19.01
N THR A 46 -12.12 -10.81 18.62
CA THR A 46 -13.42 -11.45 18.83
C THR A 46 -14.08 -11.72 17.48
N ILE A 47 -14.49 -12.97 17.23
CA ILE A 47 -15.24 -13.34 16.02
C ILE A 47 -16.66 -13.69 16.45
N THR A 48 -17.61 -12.81 16.12
CA THR A 48 -19.03 -12.97 16.46
C THR A 48 -19.76 -13.83 15.43
N ARG A 49 -19.39 -13.69 14.14
CA ARG A 49 -20.00 -14.43 13.05
C ARG A 49 -18.95 -14.86 12.04
N LEU A 50 -19.01 -16.12 11.65
CA LEU A 50 -18.16 -16.71 10.64
C LEU A 50 -18.92 -17.82 9.93
N ARG A 51 -19.45 -17.52 8.73
CA ARG A 51 -20.26 -18.47 7.97
C ARG A 51 -19.85 -18.47 6.51
N VAL A 52 -19.49 -19.63 5.97
CA VAL A 52 -19.36 -19.79 4.51
C VAL A 52 -20.76 -19.73 3.92
N THR A 53 -21.03 -18.72 3.08
CA THR A 53 -22.34 -18.50 2.45
C THR A 53 -22.40 -19.05 1.04
N ARG A 54 -21.25 -19.17 0.36
CA ARG A 54 -21.14 -19.72 -0.99
C ARG A 54 -19.78 -20.35 -1.22
N VAL A 55 -19.73 -21.44 -1.98
CA VAL A 55 -18.50 -22.00 -2.55
C VAL A 55 -18.74 -22.20 -4.04
N LYS A 56 -17.81 -21.74 -4.88
CA LYS A 56 -17.82 -21.95 -6.32
C LYS A 56 -16.37 -22.12 -6.78
N ASP A 57 -16.07 -23.26 -7.40
CA ASP A 57 -14.75 -23.59 -7.93
C ASP A 57 -13.65 -23.43 -6.86
N ASP A 58 -12.69 -22.53 -7.08
CA ASP A 58 -11.60 -22.21 -6.16
C ASP A 58 -11.93 -21.02 -5.24
N GLN A 59 -13.18 -20.57 -5.17
CA GLN A 59 -13.60 -19.41 -4.37
C GLN A 59 -14.67 -19.75 -3.33
N ALA A 60 -14.57 -19.11 -2.17
CA ALA A 60 -15.59 -19.17 -1.11
C ALA A 60 -15.93 -17.76 -0.62
N THR A 61 -17.22 -17.48 -0.46
CA THR A 61 -17.71 -16.26 0.17
C THR A 61 -18.03 -16.56 1.63
N VAL A 62 -17.54 -15.70 2.53
CA VAL A 62 -17.65 -15.84 3.98
C VAL A 62 -18.31 -14.62 4.56
N ASP A 63 -19.46 -14.78 5.21
CA ASP A 63 -20.06 -13.74 6.03
C ASP A 63 -19.31 -13.63 7.36
N LEU A 64 -18.63 -12.50 7.56
CA LEU A 64 -17.79 -12.19 8.72
C LEU A 64 -18.42 -11.08 9.56
N LEU A 65 -18.38 -11.27 10.87
CA LEU A 65 -18.46 -10.18 11.85
C LEU A 65 -17.42 -10.44 12.93
N ALA A 66 -16.43 -9.57 13.03
CA ALA A 66 -15.38 -9.66 14.03
C ALA A 66 -14.95 -8.26 14.51
N SER A 67 -14.14 -8.22 15.56
CA SER A 67 -13.53 -6.99 16.06
C SER A 67 -12.15 -7.27 16.63
N LEU A 68 -11.24 -6.31 16.45
CA LEU A 68 -10.03 -6.18 17.24
C LEU A 68 -10.26 -5.05 18.25
N ARG A 69 -9.90 -5.28 19.51
CA ARG A 69 -10.04 -4.32 20.59
C ARG A 69 -8.66 -4.02 21.15
N GLY A 70 -8.19 -2.80 20.92
CA GLY A 70 -7.08 -2.19 21.64
C GLY A 70 -7.54 -1.51 22.93
N GLU A 71 -6.62 -0.80 23.59
CA GLU A 71 -6.88 -0.11 24.85
C GLU A 71 -7.79 1.11 24.66
N ASP A 72 -7.61 1.85 23.56
CA ASP A 72 -8.26 3.12 23.25
C ASP A 72 -9.16 3.07 21.99
N HIS A 73 -9.20 1.94 21.27
CA HIS A 73 -9.95 1.81 20.03
C HIS A 73 -10.58 0.42 19.83
N VAL A 74 -11.57 0.37 18.94
CA VAL A 74 -12.17 -0.88 18.45
C VAL A 74 -12.24 -0.85 16.94
N THR A 75 -11.49 -1.76 16.32
CA THR A 75 -11.54 -1.99 14.88
C THR A 75 -12.60 -3.04 14.58
N ARG A 76 -13.57 -2.73 13.70
CA ARG A 76 -14.65 -3.66 13.32
C ARG A 76 -14.40 -4.26 11.94
N PHE A 77 -14.74 -5.54 11.84
CA PHE A 77 -14.66 -6.35 10.63
C PHE A 77 -16.07 -6.81 10.23
N SER A 78 -16.49 -6.55 9.00
CA SER A 78 -17.82 -6.92 8.51
C SER A 78 -17.82 -7.39 7.06
N GLY A 79 -18.96 -7.94 6.63
CA GLY A 79 -19.32 -8.14 5.23
C GLY A 79 -18.93 -9.50 4.68
N PRO A 80 -19.19 -9.72 3.38
CA PRO A 80 -18.64 -10.88 2.70
C PRO A 80 -17.12 -10.70 2.57
N MET A 81 -16.38 -11.72 2.96
CA MET A 81 -14.97 -11.89 2.65
C MET A 81 -14.83 -12.98 1.60
N ILE A 82 -14.04 -12.72 0.57
CA ILE A 82 -13.73 -13.73 -0.45
C ILE A 82 -12.46 -14.47 -0.04
N LEU A 83 -12.52 -15.80 -0.08
CA LEU A 83 -11.37 -16.68 0.06
C LEU A 83 -11.10 -17.37 -1.26
N VAL A 84 -9.83 -17.54 -1.60
CA VAL A 84 -9.40 -18.25 -2.81
C VAL A 84 -8.51 -19.43 -2.43
N LYS A 85 -8.78 -20.59 -3.03
CA LYS A 85 -8.03 -21.82 -2.84
C LYS A 85 -6.71 -21.75 -3.61
N ARG A 86 -5.62 -21.95 -2.88
CA ARG A 86 -4.24 -22.09 -3.38
C ARG A 86 -3.63 -23.39 -2.85
N PRO A 87 -2.50 -23.85 -3.40
CA PRO A 87 -1.83 -25.06 -2.89
C PRO A 87 -1.53 -25.01 -1.39
N THR A 88 -1.28 -23.81 -0.86
CA THR A 88 -1.00 -23.55 0.55
C THR A 88 -2.25 -23.46 1.44
N GLY A 89 -3.46 -23.42 0.85
CA GLY A 89 -4.72 -23.31 1.58
C GLY A 89 -5.64 -22.21 1.04
N TRP A 90 -6.62 -21.81 1.86
CA TRP A 90 -7.57 -20.75 1.54
C TRP A 90 -7.05 -19.38 2.00
N LEU A 91 -6.74 -18.51 1.05
CA LEU A 91 -6.19 -17.18 1.29
C LEU A 91 -7.28 -16.11 1.19
N VAL A 92 -7.14 -15.03 1.96
CA VAL A 92 -8.04 -13.88 1.91
C VAL A 92 -7.78 -13.06 0.65
N GLN A 93 -8.78 -12.89 -0.21
CA GLN A 93 -8.65 -12.11 -1.44
C GLN A 93 -9.13 -10.68 -1.21
N ASP A 94 -8.24 -9.71 -1.44
CA ASP A 94 -8.54 -8.28 -1.58
C ASP A 94 -9.60 -7.78 -0.59
N TYR A 95 -9.47 -8.10 0.69
CA TYR A 95 -10.49 -7.80 1.70
C TYR A 95 -10.13 -6.57 2.52
N ARG A 96 -11.01 -5.57 2.53
CA ARG A 96 -10.98 -4.47 3.50
C ARG A 96 -11.82 -4.80 4.73
N ARG A 97 -11.46 -4.23 5.89
CA ARG A 97 -12.14 -4.48 7.18
C ARG A 97 -13.67 -4.31 7.13
N ASN A 98 -14.23 -3.47 6.26
CA ASN A 98 -15.69 -3.31 6.10
C ASN A 98 -16.36 -4.29 5.11
N GLY A 99 -15.61 -5.17 4.44
CA GLY A 99 -16.13 -6.10 3.43
C GLY A 99 -16.07 -5.56 2.00
N GLU A 100 -15.47 -4.40 1.80
CA GLU A 100 -15.18 -3.87 0.47
C GLU A 100 -14.02 -4.64 -0.19
N ASP A 101 -14.13 -4.81 -1.50
CA ASP A 101 -13.06 -5.34 -2.35
C ASP A 101 -11.96 -4.27 -2.49
N PHE A 102 -10.81 -4.57 -1.88
CA PHE A 102 -9.64 -3.72 -1.83
C PHE A 102 -9.02 -3.49 -3.22
N ALA A 103 -9.12 -4.46 -4.15
CA ALA A 103 -8.59 -4.29 -5.50
C ALA A 103 -9.29 -3.15 -6.25
N ARG A 104 -10.56 -2.89 -5.94
CA ARG A 104 -11.33 -1.78 -6.54
C ARG A 104 -10.88 -0.40 -6.06
N LEU A 105 -10.11 -0.34 -4.97
CA LEU A 105 -9.62 0.92 -4.42
C LEU A 105 -8.27 1.31 -4.99
N ILE A 106 -7.51 0.35 -5.52
CA ILE A 106 -6.24 0.63 -6.18
C ILE A 106 -6.52 0.82 -7.67
N VAL A 107 -6.43 2.05 -8.13
CA VAL A 107 -6.39 2.37 -9.56
C VAL A 107 -4.97 2.06 -10.05
N PRO A 108 -4.76 1.01 -10.87
CA PRO A 108 -3.45 0.73 -11.43
C PRO A 108 -3.07 1.88 -12.35
N LEU A 109 -1.87 2.40 -12.16
CA LEU A 109 -1.31 3.42 -13.03
C LEU A 109 -0.07 2.84 -13.68
N THR A 110 0.12 3.14 -14.97
CA THR A 110 1.36 2.78 -15.65
C THR A 110 2.16 4.03 -15.93
N GLY A 111 3.43 3.97 -15.57
CA GLY A 111 4.38 5.04 -15.77
C GLY A 111 5.76 4.63 -15.28
N THR A 112 6.74 4.80 -16.14
CA THR A 112 8.16 4.62 -15.82
C THR A 112 8.95 5.82 -16.31
N THR A 113 9.82 6.35 -15.47
CA THR A 113 10.82 7.35 -15.86
C THR A 113 12.18 6.96 -15.34
N THR A 114 13.24 7.43 -15.99
CA THR A 114 14.61 7.24 -15.53
C THR A 114 15.38 8.53 -15.75
N VAL A 115 15.90 9.11 -14.67
CA VAL A 115 16.69 10.34 -14.71
C VAL A 115 17.94 10.11 -13.88
N ALA A 116 19.09 10.45 -14.46
CA ALA A 116 20.39 10.33 -13.80
C ALA A 116 20.61 8.97 -13.10
N GLY A 117 20.24 7.85 -13.76
CA GLY A 117 20.42 6.50 -13.23
C GLY A 117 19.42 6.06 -12.15
N VAL A 118 18.45 6.90 -11.79
CA VAL A 118 17.37 6.55 -10.87
C VAL A 118 16.11 6.28 -11.68
N ARG A 119 15.56 5.06 -11.56
CA ARG A 119 14.32 4.65 -12.22
C ARG A 119 13.17 4.69 -11.23
N VAL A 120 12.02 5.22 -11.64
CA VAL A 120 10.78 5.24 -10.85
C VAL A 120 9.68 4.59 -11.67
N ASN A 121 8.95 3.67 -11.04
CA ASN A 121 7.73 3.05 -11.55
C ASN A 121 6.56 3.40 -10.61
N ILE A 122 5.42 3.77 -11.18
CA ILE A 122 4.18 3.89 -10.39
C ILE A 122 3.41 2.58 -10.51
N LEU A 123 2.83 2.17 -9.39
CA LEU A 123 2.06 0.94 -9.28
C LEU A 123 0.56 1.23 -9.21
N GLY A 124 0.18 2.34 -8.57
CA GLY A 124 -1.20 2.81 -8.54
C GLY A 124 -1.49 3.79 -7.41
N ILE A 125 -2.75 4.20 -7.32
CA ILE A 125 -3.27 5.01 -6.20
C ILE A 125 -4.41 4.26 -5.53
N GLY A 126 -4.29 4.05 -4.22
CA GLY A 126 -5.36 3.54 -3.37
C GLY A 126 -6.25 4.68 -2.89
N TYR A 127 -7.48 4.80 -3.38
CA TYR A 127 -8.43 5.81 -2.92
C TYR A 127 -9.16 5.35 -1.65
N GLN A 128 -9.36 6.29 -0.72
CA GLN A 128 -10.13 6.08 0.50
C GLN A 128 -11.48 6.80 0.43
N GLY A 129 -12.43 6.38 1.28
CA GLY A 129 -13.81 6.88 1.27
C GLY A 129 -13.96 8.34 1.70
N ASP A 130 -12.95 8.91 2.38
CA ASP A 130 -12.89 10.32 2.76
C ASP A 130 -12.27 11.22 1.66
N GLY A 131 -11.96 10.65 0.50
CA GLY A 131 -11.29 11.33 -0.59
C GLY A 131 -9.77 11.44 -0.43
N SER A 132 -9.18 10.89 0.64
CA SER A 132 -7.73 10.71 0.71
C SER A 132 -7.28 9.57 -0.19
N GLY A 133 -5.96 9.41 -0.35
CA GLY A 133 -5.42 8.26 -1.03
C GLY A 133 -3.95 8.03 -0.76
N THR A 134 -3.50 6.87 -1.19
CA THR A 134 -2.15 6.36 -1.00
C THR A 134 -1.51 6.10 -2.35
N LEU A 135 -0.42 6.78 -2.65
CA LEU A 135 0.40 6.50 -3.83
C LEU A 135 1.25 5.26 -3.55
N PHE A 136 1.33 4.35 -4.51
CA PHE A 136 2.22 3.18 -4.48
C PHE A 136 3.22 3.26 -5.63
N TYR A 137 4.51 3.10 -5.33
CA TYR A 137 5.59 3.22 -6.31
C TYR A 137 6.76 2.28 -6.00
N GLU A 138 7.62 2.12 -7.00
CA GLU A 138 8.91 1.45 -6.91
C GLU A 138 10.00 2.38 -7.45
N ILE A 139 11.11 2.48 -6.75
CA ILE A 139 12.27 3.29 -7.13
C ILE A 139 13.52 2.41 -7.09
N ALA A 140 14.35 2.51 -8.13
CA ALA A 140 15.61 1.79 -8.22
C ALA A 140 16.73 2.80 -8.43
N ASP A 141 17.83 2.64 -7.69
CA ASP A 141 19.06 3.38 -7.95
C ASP A 141 20.04 2.45 -8.67
N LEU A 142 20.19 2.66 -9.98
CA LEU A 142 21.04 1.86 -10.84
C LEU A 142 22.52 2.31 -10.76
N ARG A 143 22.86 3.16 -9.80
CA ARG A 143 24.20 3.73 -9.61
C ARG A 143 24.89 3.14 -8.38
N SER A 144 26.12 3.59 -8.15
CA SER A 144 26.99 3.15 -7.06
C SER A 144 26.94 4.04 -5.80
N ALA A 145 26.08 5.06 -5.75
CA ALA A 145 25.94 5.95 -4.58
C ALA A 145 24.47 6.05 -4.17
N PRO A 146 24.14 6.05 -2.86
CA PRO A 146 22.77 6.08 -2.40
C PRO A 146 22.09 7.43 -2.67
N ILE A 147 20.77 7.42 -2.69
CA ILE A 147 19.94 8.62 -2.78
C ILE A 147 19.04 8.78 -1.56
N ARG A 148 18.62 10.03 -1.37
CA ARG A 148 17.52 10.38 -0.48
C ARG A 148 16.40 10.98 -1.31
N ILE A 149 15.20 10.44 -1.18
CA ILE A 149 13.99 11.10 -1.65
C ILE A 149 13.78 12.32 -0.74
N GLU A 150 13.52 13.50 -1.29
CA GLU A 150 13.27 14.70 -0.50
C GLU A 150 11.79 15.06 -0.51
N LYS A 151 11.15 14.93 -1.67
CA LYS A 151 9.74 15.29 -1.89
C LYS A 151 9.10 14.38 -2.91
N ILE A 152 7.83 14.08 -2.71
CA ILE A 152 6.96 13.42 -3.68
C ILE A 152 5.66 14.23 -3.78
N ALA A 153 5.17 14.45 -5.00
CA ALA A 153 3.88 15.08 -5.22
C ALA A 153 3.20 14.54 -6.48
N LEU A 154 1.89 14.37 -6.41
CA LEU A 154 1.06 14.19 -7.60
C LEU A 154 0.59 15.55 -8.11
N ARG A 155 0.55 15.70 -9.42
CA ARG A 155 0.05 16.89 -10.09
C ARG A 155 -1.14 16.51 -10.95
N ASP A 156 -2.22 17.28 -10.83
CA ASP A 156 -3.43 17.13 -11.62
C ASP A 156 -4.06 18.50 -11.89
N GLY A 157 -4.26 18.85 -13.16
CA GLY A 157 -4.99 20.06 -13.54
C GLY A 157 -4.44 21.35 -12.91
N GLY A 158 -3.12 21.43 -12.73
CA GLY A 158 -2.44 22.57 -12.09
C GLY A 158 -2.41 22.56 -10.56
N LYS A 159 -3.05 21.59 -9.90
CA LYS A 159 -2.99 21.38 -8.45
C LYS A 159 -1.88 20.40 -8.08
N MET A 160 -1.29 20.60 -6.90
CA MET A 160 -0.25 19.74 -6.33
C MET A 160 -0.80 19.03 -5.09
N PHE A 161 -0.58 17.72 -5.03
CA PHE A 161 -0.94 16.84 -3.93
C PHE A 161 0.34 16.24 -3.36
N TRP A 162 0.81 16.79 -2.25
CA TRP A 162 2.05 16.39 -1.60
C TRP A 162 1.87 15.07 -0.85
N ALA A 163 2.87 14.22 -0.99
CA ALA A 163 3.07 13.07 -0.14
C ALA A 163 3.36 13.51 1.30
N THR A 164 2.67 12.89 2.25
CA THR A 164 2.99 12.93 3.67
C THR A 164 3.26 11.51 4.14
N SER A 165 4.44 11.28 4.70
CA SER A 165 4.78 10.07 5.46
C SER A 165 4.41 10.28 6.93
N TRP A 166 4.13 9.20 7.68
CA TRP A 166 3.86 9.24 9.13
C TRP A 166 5.11 9.51 10.00
N GLY A 167 6.21 9.94 9.38
CA GLY A 167 7.45 10.39 10.02
C GLY A 167 8.25 11.20 9.00
N SER A 168 8.79 12.35 9.45
CA SER A 168 9.52 13.40 8.69
C SER A 168 9.40 13.34 7.16
N GLU A 169 8.64 14.27 6.59
CA GLU A 169 8.66 14.71 5.18
C GLU A 169 9.63 13.93 4.27
N SER A 170 9.17 12.79 3.75
CA SER A 170 9.69 12.10 2.56
C SER A 170 11.19 11.77 2.48
N ALA A 171 11.97 11.85 3.57
CA ALA A 171 13.38 11.50 3.59
C ALA A 171 13.63 9.96 3.58
N ARG A 172 13.21 9.26 2.52
CA ARG A 172 13.51 7.83 2.35
C ARG A 172 14.87 7.64 1.69
N MET A 173 15.67 6.76 2.26
CA MET A 173 16.94 6.32 1.69
C MET A 173 16.71 5.21 0.67
N VAL A 174 17.38 5.29 -0.47
CA VAL A 174 17.46 4.20 -1.44
C VAL A 174 18.93 3.86 -1.62
N ASP A 175 19.28 2.61 -1.29
CA ASP A 175 20.65 2.14 -1.34
C ASP A 175 21.17 2.05 -2.78
N ALA A 176 22.48 2.26 -2.93
CA ALA A 176 23.17 2.09 -4.19
C ALA A 176 23.00 0.67 -4.73
N GLY A 177 22.75 0.54 -6.03
CA GLY A 177 22.52 -0.75 -6.68
C GLY A 177 21.20 -1.43 -6.29
N SER A 178 20.30 -0.75 -5.57
CA SER A 178 18.97 -1.27 -5.31
C SER A 178 18.22 -1.45 -6.62
N VAL A 179 17.85 -2.71 -6.90
CA VAL A 179 17.14 -3.08 -8.14
C VAL A 179 15.68 -2.65 -8.12
N ALA A 180 15.11 -2.49 -6.93
CA ALA A 180 13.73 -2.06 -6.66
C ALA A 180 13.49 -1.87 -5.14
N THR A 181 13.42 -0.62 -4.67
CA THR A 181 12.87 -0.25 -3.37
C THR A 181 11.42 0.17 -3.55
N ARG A 182 10.50 -0.48 -2.84
CA ARG A 182 9.06 -0.15 -2.89
C ARG A 182 8.71 0.85 -1.80
N GLY A 183 7.79 1.76 -2.11
CA GLY A 183 7.33 2.79 -1.19
C GLY A 183 5.85 3.10 -1.38
N PHE A 184 5.25 3.72 -0.36
CA PHE A 184 3.91 4.26 -0.45
C PHE A 184 3.74 5.52 0.38
N ASP A 185 2.99 6.50 -0.11
CA ASP A 185 2.83 7.80 0.55
C ASP A 185 1.37 8.25 0.59
N TRP A 186 0.97 8.91 1.68
CA TRP A 186 -0.39 9.45 1.82
C TRP A 186 -0.45 10.81 1.16
N LEU A 187 -1.49 11.10 0.40
CA LEU A 187 -1.54 12.31 -0.43
C LEU A 187 -2.45 13.37 0.19
N ARG A 188 -2.00 14.63 0.18
CA ARG A 188 -2.74 15.80 0.67
C ARG A 188 -2.59 17.01 -0.27
N PRO A 189 -3.56 17.94 -0.32
CA PRO A 189 -4.79 17.99 0.46
C PRO A 189 -5.85 17.00 -0.04
N THR A 190 -6.78 16.66 0.85
CA THR A 190 -7.96 15.85 0.55
C THR A 190 -9.15 16.76 0.24
N PRO A 191 -10.02 16.45 -0.74
CA PRO A 191 -10.05 15.22 -1.53
C PRO A 191 -9.08 15.22 -2.72
N LEU A 192 -8.57 14.05 -3.07
CA LEU A 192 -7.85 13.78 -4.31
C LEU A 192 -8.81 13.78 -5.51
N PRO A 193 -8.31 14.14 -6.70
CA PRO A 193 -9.05 13.98 -7.94
C PRO A 193 -9.37 12.50 -8.14
N LYS A 194 -10.63 12.21 -8.49
CA LYS A 194 -11.10 10.85 -8.79
C LYS A 194 -10.67 10.35 -10.17
N GLU A 195 -10.06 11.23 -10.97
CA GLU A 195 -9.55 10.94 -12.30
C GLU A 195 -8.03 10.73 -12.26
N ASN A 196 -7.48 10.18 -13.35
CA ASN A 196 -6.04 9.87 -13.44
C ASN A 196 -5.25 11.18 -13.33
N PRO A 197 -4.38 11.34 -12.32
CA PRO A 197 -3.57 12.55 -12.22
C PRO A 197 -2.61 12.65 -13.42
N ASP A 198 -2.15 13.86 -13.76
CA ASP A 198 -1.32 14.11 -14.94
C ASP A 198 0.11 13.61 -14.77
N HIS A 199 0.74 13.97 -13.64
CA HIS A 199 2.16 13.70 -13.38
C HIS A 199 2.45 13.32 -11.93
N LEU A 200 3.49 12.52 -11.74
CA LEU A 200 4.20 12.38 -10.48
C LEU A 200 5.50 13.17 -10.56
N GLU A 201 5.76 13.98 -9.53
CA GLU A 201 7.00 14.71 -9.32
C GLU A 201 7.72 14.15 -8.09
N ILE A 202 8.99 13.73 -8.27
CA ILE A 202 9.86 13.27 -7.18
C ILE A 202 11.13 14.10 -7.20
N VAL A 203 11.48 14.70 -6.07
CA VAL A 203 12.76 15.37 -5.86
C VAL A 203 13.69 14.42 -5.14
N VAL A 204 14.87 14.20 -5.71
CA VAL A 204 15.88 13.30 -5.18
C VAL A 204 17.17 14.06 -4.94
N LYS A 205 17.84 13.74 -3.82
CA LYS A 205 19.20 14.16 -3.51
C LYS A 205 20.16 12.98 -3.63
N ASP A 206 21.13 13.12 -4.52
CA ASP A 206 22.28 12.24 -4.61
C ASP A 206 23.22 12.50 -3.44
N LEU A 207 23.50 11.47 -2.64
CA LEU A 207 24.33 11.62 -1.45
C LEU A 207 25.82 11.51 -1.73
N GLY A 208 26.22 10.94 -2.87
CA GLY A 208 27.62 10.92 -3.30
C GLY A 208 28.05 12.28 -3.88
N SER A 209 27.20 12.91 -4.69
CA SER A 209 27.51 14.19 -5.34
C SER A 209 26.91 15.42 -4.65
N GLY A 210 25.96 15.23 -3.73
CA GLY A 210 25.21 16.31 -3.09
C GLY A 210 24.18 17.01 -3.99
N ARG A 211 24.10 16.63 -5.28
CA ARG A 211 23.23 17.26 -6.27
C ARG A 211 21.77 16.84 -6.06
N GLN A 212 20.86 17.76 -6.33
CA GLN A 212 19.43 17.48 -6.41
C GLN A 212 18.96 17.45 -7.86
N PHE A 213 18.01 16.57 -8.16
CA PHE A 213 17.34 16.49 -9.46
C PHE A 213 15.90 16.03 -9.29
N ASN A 214 15.08 16.38 -10.29
CA ASN A 214 13.66 16.05 -10.31
C ASN A 214 13.40 14.92 -11.30
N LEU A 215 12.58 13.95 -10.89
CA LEU A 215 11.96 12.98 -11.77
C LEU A 215 10.51 13.41 -11.98
N THR A 216 10.14 13.64 -13.23
CA THR A 216 8.75 13.87 -13.62
C THR A 216 8.30 12.68 -14.46
N LEU A 217 7.17 12.11 -14.07
CA LEU A 217 6.59 10.96 -14.72
C LEU A 217 5.15 11.27 -15.11
N SER A 218 4.85 11.21 -16.41
CA SER A 218 3.45 11.22 -16.88
C SER A 218 2.75 9.93 -16.50
N MET A 219 1.55 10.05 -15.95
CA MET A 219 0.72 8.90 -15.59
C MET A 219 -0.31 8.64 -16.67
N LYS A 220 -0.56 7.36 -16.93
CA LYS A 220 -1.66 6.90 -17.78
C LYS A 220 -2.43 5.82 -17.03
N SER A 221 -3.74 5.76 -17.26
CA SER A 221 -4.52 4.58 -16.87
C SER A 221 -3.92 3.36 -17.57
N ALA A 222 -3.79 2.28 -16.82
CA ALA A 222 -3.40 0.97 -17.35
C ALA A 222 -4.44 0.41 -18.32
#